data_AF-A0A9X1JXN7-F1
#
_entry.id   AF-A0A9X1JXN7-F1
#
_cell.length_a   1.000
_cell.length_b   1.000
_cell.length_c   1.000
_cell.angle_alpha   90.00
_cell.angle_beta   90.00
_cell.angle_gamma   90.00
#
_symmetry.space_group_name_H-M   'P 1'
#
loop_
_entity.id
_entity.type
_entity.pdbx_description
1 polymer ?
#
loop_
_entity_poly.entity_id
_entity_poly.type
_entity_poly.pdbx_seq_one_letter_code
_entity_poly.pdbx_strand_id
1 'polypeptide(L)'
;MELGEEIVLRPRFTFDLKSTPEEAIKAFEAKKNNTEDIVITHVDHHVFLKIPKHLQHFWSPQLDLEITSFEEGKTTLRGLFGPKPAVWTMFMFFHFAVASLFIAFGIWAYTNASLDSPYLLQLVFMGLMVITWFVLYFAGRMGKQAGKKEMLKLYGFMKQTLQL
;
A
#
# COMPACT_ATOMS: atom_id res chain seq x y z
N MET A 1 7.37 12.49 15.70
CA MET A 1 6.50 12.45 14.51
C MET A 1 5.17 11.92 14.98
N GLU A 2 4.18 12.80 15.14
CA GLU A 2 2.82 12.35 15.35
C GLU A 2 2.44 11.54 14.11
N LEU A 3 2.19 10.26 14.30
CA LEU A 3 1.32 9.52 13.40
C LEU A 3 -0.06 10.13 13.62
N GLY A 4 -0.29 11.31 13.03
CA GLY A 4 -1.54 12.04 13.15
C GLY A 4 -2.70 11.08 12.89
N GLU A 5 -3.75 11.22 13.67
CA GLU A 5 -4.89 10.29 13.71
C GLU A 5 -5.56 10.07 12.34
N GLU A 6 -5.25 10.91 11.35
CA GLU A 6 -5.54 10.64 9.95
C GLU A 6 -4.55 9.67 9.34
N ILE A 7 -5.02 8.44 9.19
CA ILE A 7 -4.29 7.42 8.47
C ILE A 7 -4.18 7.88 6.99
N VAL A 8 -3.05 8.47 6.60
CA VAL A 8 -2.77 8.81 5.19
C VAL A 8 -2.66 7.51 4.38
N LEU A 9 -3.24 7.48 3.17
CA LEU A 9 -3.30 6.29 2.29
C LEU A 9 -1.92 5.74 1.90
N ARG A 10 -0.89 6.59 1.92
CA ARG A 10 0.49 6.24 1.62
C ARG A 10 1.43 7.10 2.47
N PRO A 11 1.71 6.72 3.74
CA PRO A 11 2.52 7.54 4.62
C PRO A 11 3.88 7.80 4.00
N ARG A 12 4.24 9.08 3.92
CA ARG A 12 5.53 9.56 3.42
C ARG A 12 6.23 10.28 4.55
N PHE A 13 7.55 10.18 4.59
CA PHE A 13 8.36 10.93 5.52
C PHE A 13 9.66 11.35 4.86
N THR A 14 10.21 12.47 5.31
CA THR A 14 11.48 12.99 4.82
C THR A 14 12.34 13.32 6.04
N PHE A 15 13.60 12.90 6.02
CA PHE A 15 14.60 13.20 7.02
C PHE A 15 15.85 13.75 6.36
N ASP A 16 16.46 14.75 6.98
CA ASP A 16 17.81 15.17 6.63
C ASP A 16 18.80 14.37 7.47
N LEU A 17 19.71 13.67 6.81
CA LEU A 17 20.76 12.86 7.42
C LEU A 17 22.04 13.68 7.49
N LYS A 18 22.75 13.54 8.62
CA LYS A 18 24.10 14.10 8.80
C LYS A 18 25.19 13.26 8.12
N SER A 19 24.87 12.02 7.76
CA SER A 19 25.76 11.08 7.08
C SER A 19 25.68 11.25 5.56
N THR A 20 26.70 10.77 4.84
CA THR A 20 26.65 10.73 3.36
C THR A 20 25.65 9.67 2.88
N PRO A 21 25.15 9.75 1.62
CA PRO A 21 24.25 8.73 1.08
C PRO A 21 24.86 7.33 1.13
N GLU A 22 26.15 7.22 0.83
CA GLU A 22 26.90 5.97 0.80
C GLU A 22 27.04 5.34 2.19
N GLU A 23 27.26 6.14 3.23
CA GLU A 23 27.29 5.68 4.62
C GLU A 23 25.93 5.12 5.06
N ALA A 24 24.84 5.81 4.71
CA ALA A 24 23.49 5.37 5.02
C ALA A 24 23.16 4.04 4.33
N ILE A 25 23.51 3.89 3.04
CA ILE A 25 23.33 2.65 2.29
C ILE A 25 24.18 1.52 2.90
N LYS A 26 25.46 1.77 3.20
CA LYS A 26 26.35 0.78 3.83
C LYS A 26 25.82 0.30 5.18
N ALA A 27 25.19 1.17 5.98
CA ALA A 27 24.58 0.77 7.24
C ALA A 27 23.45 -0.26 7.05
N PHE A 28 22.65 -0.12 5.99
CA PHE A 28 21.62 -1.11 5.63
C PHE A 28 22.23 -2.40 5.09
N GLU A 29 23.27 -2.32 4.25
CA GLU A 29 23.96 -3.50 3.72
C GLU A 29 24.63 -4.34 4.81
N ALA A 30 25.25 -3.69 5.81
CA ALA A 30 25.86 -4.36 6.95
C ALA A 30 24.85 -5.20 7.77
N LYS A 31 23.59 -4.76 7.83
CA LYS A 31 22.51 -5.48 8.54
C LYS A 31 21.78 -6.52 7.69
N LYS A 32 22.03 -6.56 6.38
CA LYS A 32 21.35 -7.45 5.42
C LYS A 32 21.47 -8.93 5.80
N ASN A 33 22.63 -9.36 6.30
CA ASN A 33 22.89 -10.75 6.67
C ASN A 33 22.64 -11.06 8.15
N ASN A 34 22.30 -10.05 8.96
CA ASN A 34 22.19 -10.17 10.43
C ASN A 34 20.75 -9.99 10.93
N THR A 35 19.78 -10.00 10.02
CA THR A 35 18.36 -9.78 10.35
C THR A 35 17.50 -10.84 9.67
N GLU A 36 16.98 -11.80 10.43
CA GLU A 36 16.03 -12.81 9.91
C GLU A 36 14.61 -12.22 9.73
N ASP A 37 14.35 -11.11 10.41
CA ASP A 37 13.03 -10.50 10.54
C ASP A 37 12.65 -9.52 9.41
N ILE A 38 13.63 -9.06 8.61
CA ILE A 38 13.46 -8.03 7.57
C ILE A 38 14.39 -8.33 6.40
N VAL A 39 13.84 -8.37 5.19
CA VAL A 39 14.57 -8.51 3.94
C VAL A 39 14.92 -7.12 3.40
N ILE A 40 16.23 -6.89 3.20
CA ILE A 40 16.77 -5.64 2.67
C ILE A 40 17.19 -5.86 1.21
N THR A 41 16.67 -5.03 0.31
CA THR A 41 17.08 -4.99 -1.10
C THR A 41 17.53 -3.58 -1.45
N HIS A 42 18.71 -3.44 -2.03
CA HIS A 42 19.28 -2.16 -2.44
C HIS A 42 19.34 -2.13 -3.98
N VAL A 43 18.86 -1.04 -4.58
CA VAL A 43 18.91 -0.76 -6.02
C VAL A 43 19.18 0.74 -6.20
N ASP A 44 20.36 1.10 -6.74
CA ASP A 44 20.80 2.48 -6.97
C ASP A 44 20.70 3.38 -5.73
N HIS A 45 19.75 4.32 -5.70
CA HIS A 45 19.52 5.23 -4.56
C HIS A 45 18.38 4.77 -3.66
N HIS A 46 17.81 3.59 -3.94
CA HIS A 46 16.65 3.04 -3.26
C HIS A 46 17.01 1.83 -2.39
N VAL A 47 16.55 1.85 -1.14
CA VAL A 47 16.62 0.72 -0.21
C VAL A 47 15.19 0.28 0.13
N PHE A 48 14.85 -0.93 -0.26
CA PHE A 48 13.57 -1.56 0.05
C PHE A 48 13.70 -2.46 1.28
N LEU A 49 12.86 -2.18 2.29
CA LEU A 49 12.69 -3.01 3.47
C LEU A 49 11.35 -3.74 3.39
N LYS A 50 11.41 -5.08 3.45
CA LYS A 50 10.24 -5.97 3.31
C LYS A 50 10.21 -6.99 4.43
N ILE A 51 9.01 -7.40 4.84
CA ILE A 51 8.84 -8.57 5.72
C ILE A 51 9.30 -9.85 4.97
N PRO A 52 9.88 -10.87 5.62
CA PRO A 52 10.25 -12.13 4.98
C PRO A 52 9.06 -12.81 4.29
N LYS A 53 9.27 -13.41 3.11
CA LYS A 53 8.19 -14.01 2.30
C LYS A 53 7.31 -15.01 3.07
N HIS A 54 7.90 -15.75 4.02
CA HIS A 54 7.19 -16.74 4.83
C HIS A 54 6.29 -16.14 5.92
N LEU A 55 6.51 -14.87 6.31
CA LEU A 55 5.68 -14.13 7.27
C LEU A 55 4.75 -13.12 6.60
N GLN A 56 4.97 -12.82 5.32
CA GLN A 56 4.15 -11.87 4.58
C GLN A 56 2.72 -12.37 4.43
N HIS A 57 1.77 -11.52 4.82
CA HIS A 57 0.38 -11.66 4.46
C HIS A 57 0.04 -10.81 3.22
N PHE A 58 -1.23 -10.88 2.80
CA PHE A 58 -1.70 -10.19 1.59
C PHE A 58 -1.52 -8.66 1.68
N TRP A 59 -1.83 -8.07 2.84
CA TRP A 59 -1.67 -6.64 3.14
C TRP A 59 -0.31 -6.24 3.71
N SER A 60 0.72 -7.09 3.62
CA SER A 60 2.03 -6.72 4.15
C SER A 60 2.63 -5.53 3.41
N PRO A 61 3.04 -4.46 4.10
CA PRO A 61 3.60 -3.27 3.49
C PRO A 61 5.05 -3.52 3.09
N GLN A 62 5.53 -2.69 2.17
CA GLN A 62 6.95 -2.50 1.88
C GLN A 62 7.31 -1.04 2.18
N LEU A 63 8.49 -0.83 2.73
CA LEU A 63 9.07 0.49 2.93
C LEU A 63 10.13 0.72 1.87
N ASP A 64 9.91 1.73 1.03
CA ASP A 64 10.87 2.22 0.04
C ASP A 64 11.55 3.45 0.61
N LEU A 65 12.89 3.44 0.64
CA LEU A 65 13.72 4.52 1.12
C LEU A 65 14.57 5.04 -0.04
N GLU A 66 14.33 6.27 -0.45
CA GLU A 66 15.15 6.98 -1.44
C GLU A 66 16.15 7.85 -0.69
N ILE A 67 17.46 7.63 -0.94
CA ILE A 67 18.56 8.35 -0.30
C ILE A 67 19.26 9.18 -1.38
N THR A 68 19.11 10.50 -1.31
CA THR A 68 19.64 11.43 -2.32
C THR A 68 20.42 12.56 -1.67
N SER A 69 21.34 13.18 -2.41
CA SER A 69 22.06 14.39 -1.98
C SER A 69 21.79 15.49 -2.98
N PHE A 70 21.21 16.61 -2.53
CA PHE A 70 20.93 17.77 -3.39
C PHE A 70 22.04 18.85 -3.30
N GLU A 71 22.76 18.90 -2.18
CA GLU A 71 23.89 19.80 -1.93
C GLU A 71 25.06 19.01 -1.33
N GLU A 72 26.30 19.45 -1.52
CA GLU A 72 27.48 18.85 -0.84
C GLU A 72 27.28 18.91 0.68
N GLY A 73 27.22 17.73 1.32
CA GLY A 73 27.08 17.59 2.77
C GLY A 73 25.64 17.56 3.30
N LYS A 74 24.60 17.60 2.44
CA LYS A 74 23.19 17.38 2.86
C LYS A 74 22.57 16.19 2.13
N THR A 75 22.39 15.11 2.89
CA THR A 75 21.68 13.91 2.43
C THR A 75 20.23 13.97 2.87
N THR A 76 19.31 13.78 1.95
CA THR A 76 17.87 13.66 2.23
C THR A 76 17.43 12.22 2.04
N LEU A 77 16.81 11.67 3.08
CA LEU A 77 16.13 10.37 3.09
C LEU A 77 14.64 10.58 2.93
N ARG A 78 14.05 10.02 1.87
CA ARG A 78 12.60 10.00 1.64
C ARG A 78 12.08 8.58 1.81
N GLY A 79 11.19 8.38 2.77
CA GLY A 79 10.52 7.11 2.99
C GLY A 79 9.10 7.10 2.44
N LEU A 80 8.73 5.99 1.82
CA LEU A 80 7.44 5.76 1.22
C LEU A 80 6.93 4.36 1.55
N PHE A 81 5.86 4.28 2.35
CA PHE A 81 5.18 3.00 2.55
C PHE A 81 4.28 2.69 1.36
N GLY A 82 4.42 1.52 0.77
CA GLY A 82 3.57 1.06 -0.33
C GLY A 82 2.99 -0.32 -0.07
N PRO A 83 1.76 -0.62 -0.52
CA PRO A 83 1.31 -2.00 -0.65
C PRO A 83 2.07 -2.68 -1.80
N LYS A 84 1.98 -4.02 -1.87
CA LYS A 84 2.41 -4.76 -3.06
C LYS A 84 1.59 -4.31 -4.28
N PRO A 85 2.20 -4.09 -5.47
CA PRO A 85 1.47 -3.69 -6.68
C PRO A 85 0.27 -4.59 -6.99
N ALA A 86 0.40 -5.90 -6.76
CA ALA A 86 -0.67 -6.88 -6.97
C ALA A 86 -1.95 -6.62 -6.15
N VAL A 87 -1.81 -6.12 -4.91
CA VAL A 87 -2.97 -5.82 -4.04
C VAL A 87 -3.80 -4.68 -4.63
N TRP A 88 -3.12 -3.64 -5.12
CA TRP A 88 -3.78 -2.51 -5.75
C TRP A 88 -4.45 -2.91 -7.06
N THR A 89 -3.76 -3.66 -7.92
CA THR A 89 -4.34 -4.12 -9.19
C THR A 89 -5.58 -4.99 -8.97
N MET A 90 -5.53 -5.91 -8.01
CA MET A 90 -6.70 -6.74 -7.66
C MET A 90 -7.86 -5.88 -7.14
N PHE A 91 -7.59 -4.91 -6.27
CA PHE A 91 -8.61 -4.01 -5.76
C PHE A 91 -9.28 -3.21 -6.88
N MET A 92 -8.48 -2.62 -7.77
CA MET A 92 -8.98 -1.89 -8.94
C MET A 92 -9.81 -2.80 -9.86
N PHE A 93 -9.35 -4.02 -10.11
CA PHE A 93 -10.06 -5.00 -10.93
C PHE A 93 -11.47 -5.29 -10.39
N PHE A 94 -11.60 -5.57 -9.09
CA PHE A 94 -12.92 -5.82 -8.49
C PHE A 94 -13.85 -4.61 -8.57
N HIS A 95 -13.33 -3.38 -8.38
CA HIS A 95 -14.16 -2.18 -8.52
C HIS A 95 -14.64 -2.00 -9.95
N PHE A 96 -13.76 -2.17 -10.94
CA PHE A 96 -14.16 -2.09 -12.34
C PHE A 96 -15.16 -3.19 -12.70
N ALA A 97 -14.95 -4.42 -12.25
CA ALA A 97 -15.89 -5.51 -12.47
C ALA A 97 -17.28 -5.19 -11.90
N VAL A 98 -17.36 -4.71 -10.65
CA VAL A 98 -18.64 -4.31 -10.02
C VAL A 98 -19.29 -3.15 -10.75
N ALA A 99 -18.53 -2.12 -11.13
CA ALA A 99 -19.05 -0.97 -11.88
C ALA A 99 -19.58 -1.39 -13.26
N SER A 100 -18.83 -2.22 -13.99
CA SER A 100 -19.24 -2.74 -15.29
C SER A 100 -20.50 -3.60 -15.19
N LEU A 101 -20.58 -4.48 -14.18
CA LEU A 101 -21.77 -5.30 -13.93
C LEU A 101 -22.98 -4.43 -13.55
N PHE A 102 -22.78 -3.40 -12.72
CA PHE A 102 -23.84 -2.47 -12.36
C PHE A 102 -24.42 -1.76 -13.61
N ILE A 103 -23.56 -1.30 -14.51
CA ILE A 103 -23.99 -0.69 -15.79
C ILE A 103 -24.71 -1.72 -16.66
N ALA A 104 -24.17 -2.94 -16.79
CA ALA A 104 -24.79 -4.00 -17.59
C ALA A 104 -26.20 -4.36 -17.08
N PHE A 105 -26.36 -4.53 -15.76
CA PHE A 105 -27.67 -4.75 -15.14
C PHE A 105 -28.59 -3.53 -15.27
N GLY A 106 -28.04 -2.31 -15.23
CA GLY A 106 -28.80 -1.08 -15.47
C GLY A 106 -29.35 -0.97 -16.89
N ILE A 107 -28.53 -1.28 -17.90
CA ILE A 107 -28.97 -1.34 -19.30
C ILE A 107 -30.05 -2.42 -19.44
N TRP A 108 -29.84 -3.61 -18.88
CA TRP A 108 -30.82 -4.70 -18.96
C TRP A 108 -32.14 -4.35 -18.26
N ALA A 109 -32.09 -3.72 -17.09
CA ALA A 109 -33.27 -3.22 -16.38
C ALA A 109 -34.03 -2.20 -17.23
N TYR A 110 -33.31 -1.25 -17.84
CA TYR A 110 -33.90 -0.21 -18.69
C TYR A 110 -34.57 -0.78 -19.94
N THR A 111 -33.92 -1.75 -20.60
CA THR A 111 -34.50 -2.43 -21.76
C THR A 111 -35.78 -3.17 -21.37
N ASN A 112 -35.77 -3.93 -20.27
CA ASN A 112 -36.98 -4.63 -19.81
C ASN A 112 -38.10 -3.66 -19.41
N ALA A 113 -37.76 -2.57 -18.72
CA ALA A 113 -38.73 -1.54 -18.35
C ALA A 113 -39.36 -0.88 -19.59
N SER A 114 -38.58 -0.66 -20.64
CA SER A 114 -39.05 -0.09 -21.91
C SER A 114 -39.90 -1.07 -22.73
N LEU A 115 -39.80 -2.37 -22.46
CA LEU A 115 -40.57 -3.45 -23.08
C LEU A 115 -41.77 -3.89 -22.20
N ASP A 116 -42.14 -3.11 -21.18
CA ASP A 116 -43.16 -3.45 -20.17
C ASP A 116 -42.99 -4.86 -19.57
N SER A 117 -41.73 -5.33 -19.52
CA SER A 117 -41.36 -6.64 -19.01
C SER A 117 -40.89 -6.54 -17.55
N PRO A 118 -41.06 -7.60 -16.74
CA PRO A 118 -40.57 -7.59 -15.36
C PRO A 118 -39.07 -7.33 -15.28
N TYR A 119 -38.67 -6.41 -14.40
CA TYR A 119 -37.27 -5.97 -14.21
C TYR A 119 -36.79 -6.05 -12.74
N LEU A 120 -37.57 -6.68 -11.86
CA LEU A 120 -37.26 -6.78 -10.42
C LEU A 120 -35.93 -7.48 -10.15
N LEU A 121 -35.62 -8.54 -10.90
CA LEU A 121 -34.39 -9.32 -10.73
C LEU A 121 -33.14 -8.46 -11.00
N GLN A 122 -33.21 -7.62 -12.03
CA GLN A 122 -32.13 -6.71 -12.41
C GLN A 122 -31.90 -5.66 -11.32
N LEU A 123 -32.97 -5.12 -10.74
CA LEU A 123 -32.86 -4.20 -9.60
C LEU A 123 -32.22 -4.87 -8.37
N VAL A 124 -32.55 -6.13 -8.08
CA VAL A 124 -31.91 -6.89 -7.01
C VAL A 124 -30.42 -7.04 -7.29
N PHE A 125 -30.02 -7.41 -8.50
CA PHE A 125 -28.60 -7.51 -8.87
C PHE A 125 -27.87 -6.18 -8.78
N MET A 126 -28.49 -5.08 -9.22
CA MET A 126 -27.94 -3.73 -9.05
C MET A 126 -27.75 -3.38 -7.57
N GLY A 127 -28.74 -3.69 -6.73
CA GLY A 127 -28.64 -3.52 -5.27
C GLY A 127 -27.48 -4.33 -4.66
N LEU A 128 -27.29 -5.57 -5.10
CA LEU A 128 -26.15 -6.41 -4.69
C LEU A 128 -24.81 -5.80 -5.09
N MET A 129 -24.71 -5.17 -6.28
CA MET A 129 -23.48 -4.48 -6.70
C MET A 129 -23.16 -3.29 -5.79
N VAL A 130 -24.18 -2.51 -5.37
CA VAL A 130 -24.00 -1.42 -4.41
C VAL A 130 -23.50 -1.95 -3.06
N ILE A 131 -24.12 -3.01 -2.53
CA ILE A 131 -23.66 -3.65 -1.28
C ILE A 131 -22.22 -4.14 -1.42
N THR A 132 -21.89 -4.80 -2.53
CA THR A 132 -20.53 -5.28 -2.82
C THR A 132 -19.52 -4.14 -2.85
N TRP A 133 -19.89 -2.99 -3.39
CA TRP A 133 -19.04 -1.80 -3.39
C TRP A 133 -18.67 -1.35 -1.97
N PHE A 134 -19.65 -1.31 -1.06
CA PHE A 134 -19.39 -1.01 0.35
C PHE A 134 -18.51 -2.07 1.01
N VAL A 135 -18.75 -3.35 0.74
CA VAL A 135 -17.91 -4.45 1.25
C VAL A 135 -16.45 -4.28 0.82
N LEU A 136 -16.21 -3.94 -0.45
CA LEU A 136 -14.87 -3.66 -0.95
C LEU A 136 -14.23 -2.46 -0.24
N TYR A 137 -14.98 -1.38 0.01
CA TYR A 137 -14.50 -0.24 0.77
C TYR A 137 -14.06 -0.62 2.20
N PHE A 138 -14.89 -1.39 2.92
CA PHE A 138 -14.55 -1.86 4.27
C PHE A 138 -13.36 -2.83 4.24
N ALA A 139 -13.28 -3.73 3.26
CA ALA A 139 -12.14 -4.62 3.08
C ALA A 139 -10.83 -3.85 2.87
N GLY A 140 -10.85 -2.77 2.08
CA GLY A 140 -9.70 -1.87 1.91
C GLY A 140 -9.28 -1.19 3.22
N ARG A 141 -10.25 -0.73 4.02
CA ARG A 141 -10.01 -0.12 5.35
C ARG A 141 -9.43 -1.14 6.35
N MET A 142 -9.95 -2.36 6.39
CA MET A 142 -9.44 -3.41 7.27
C MET A 142 -8.01 -3.83 6.90
N GLY A 143 -7.74 -3.96 5.60
CA GLY A 143 -6.40 -4.26 5.09
C GLY A 143 -5.34 -3.27 5.57
N LYS A 144 -5.71 -2.00 5.67
CA LYS A 144 -4.86 -0.93 6.20
C LYS A 144 -4.46 -1.15 7.67
N GLN A 145 -5.40 -1.62 8.48
CA GLN A 145 -5.17 -1.88 9.91
C GLN A 145 -4.26 -3.09 10.11
N ALA A 146 -4.40 -4.12 9.27
CA ALA A 146 -3.56 -5.32 9.32
C ALA A 146 -2.07 -4.98 9.11
N GLY A 147 -1.76 -4.12 8.14
CA GLY A 147 -0.37 -3.70 7.85
C GLY A 147 0.25 -2.75 8.87
N LYS A 148 -0.51 -2.18 9.82
CA LYS A 148 -0.01 -1.14 10.74
C LYS A 148 1.14 -1.61 11.62
N LYS A 149 1.03 -2.83 12.18
CA LYS A 149 2.08 -3.40 13.04
C LYS A 149 3.38 -3.61 12.27
N GLU A 150 3.28 -4.09 11.03
CA GLU A 150 4.44 -4.30 10.16
C GLU A 150 5.05 -2.97 9.70
N MET A 151 4.25 -1.94 9.40
CA MET A 151 4.76 -0.59 9.10
C MET A 151 5.58 -0.03 10.27
N LEU A 152 5.09 -0.19 11.51
CA LEU A 152 5.82 0.23 12.71
C LEU A 152 7.13 -0.55 12.91
N LYS A 153 7.13 -1.87 12.65
CA LYS A 153 8.33 -2.71 12.70
C LYS A 153 9.39 -2.23 11.69
N LEU A 154 8.99 -1.99 10.44
CA LEU A 154 9.88 -1.50 9.38
C LEU A 154 10.43 -0.09 9.70
N TYR A 155 9.56 0.79 10.21
CA TYR A 155 9.95 2.13 10.63
C TYR A 155 10.96 2.12 11.78
N GLY A 156 10.70 1.30 12.82
CA GLY A 156 11.60 1.15 13.95
C GLY A 156 12.97 0.60 13.55
N PHE A 157 13.00 -0.39 12.65
CA PHE A 157 14.25 -0.93 12.11
C PHE A 157 15.05 0.12 11.33
N MET A 158 14.39 0.93 10.51
CA MET A 158 15.03 2.03 9.79
C MET A 158 15.67 3.02 10.77
N LYS A 159 14.92 3.48 11.79
CA LYS A 159 15.45 4.38 12.83
C LYS A 159 16.65 3.80 13.56
N GLN A 160 16.57 2.54 13.98
CA GLN A 160 17.68 1.87 14.66
C GLN A 160 18.92 1.70 13.78
N THR A 161 18.75 1.59 12.46
CA THR A 161 19.86 1.42 11.52
C THR A 161 20.56 2.74 11.21
N LEU A 162 19.79 3.83 11.15
CA LEU A 162 20.30 5.18 10.90
C LEU A 162 20.56 6.00 12.17
N GLN A 163 20.36 5.41 13.36
CA GLN A 163 20.54 6.05 14.67
C GLN A 163 19.70 7.34 14.84
N LEU A 164 18.42 7.29 14.43
CA LEU A 164 17.42 8.37 14.45
C LEU A 164 16.31 8.19 15.51
#